data_AF-A0A8C2W6B7-F1
#
_entry.id   AF-A0A8C2W6B7-F1
#
_cell.length_a   1.000
_cell.length_b   1.000
_cell.length_c   1.000
_cell.angle_alpha   90.00
_cell.angle_beta   90.00
_cell.angle_gamma   90.00
#
_symmetry.space_group_name_H-M   'P 1'
#
loop_
_entity.id
_entity.type
_entity.pdbx_description
1 polymer ?
#
loop_
_entity_poly.entity_id
_entity_poly.type
_entity_poly.pdbx_seq_one_letter_code
_entity_poly.pdbx_strand_id
1 'polypeptide(L)'
;GEDILNQRNDSLVVEFQSSASRCRSVYEPDRNALRRKERERRNQETQQDGGAFNSSYSLFSEPYKTNKGDELSNRIQNTLGNYDEMKDFLTDRSNQSHLVGV
;
A
#
# COMPACT_ATOMS: atom_id res chain seq x y z
N GLY A 1 -16.91 -67.35 8.92
CA GLY A 1 -16.82 -67.09 7.46
C GLY A 1 -16.71 -65.61 7.21
N GLU A 2 -17.67 -64.86 7.75
CA GLU A 2 -17.80 -63.39 7.59
C GLU A 2 -16.71 -62.57 8.31
N ASP A 3 -16.22 -63.01 9.47
CA ASP A 3 -15.27 -62.21 10.28
C ASP A 3 -13.92 -61.94 9.59
N ILE A 4 -13.46 -62.89 8.76
CA ILE A 4 -12.19 -62.81 8.05
C ILE A 4 -12.29 -61.85 6.86
N LEU A 5 -13.47 -61.78 6.22
CA LEU A 5 -13.72 -60.82 5.14
C LEU A 5 -13.79 -59.39 5.70
N ASN A 6 -14.44 -59.18 6.84
CA ASN A 6 -14.51 -57.86 7.48
C ASN A 6 -13.12 -57.37 7.94
N GLN A 7 -12.32 -58.23 8.59
CA GLN A 7 -10.95 -57.87 8.99
C GLN A 7 -10.07 -57.47 7.80
N ARG A 8 -10.22 -58.14 6.64
CA ARG A 8 -9.50 -57.83 5.40
C ARG A 8 -9.96 -56.50 4.80
N ASN A 9 -11.25 -56.21 4.85
CA ASN A 9 -11.80 -54.93 4.39
C ASN A 9 -11.31 -53.77 5.26
N ASP A 10 -11.30 -53.94 6.59
CA ASP A 10 -10.81 -52.91 7.52
C ASP A 10 -9.30 -52.65 7.32
N SER A 11 -8.51 -53.70 7.12
CA SER A 11 -7.08 -53.56 6.82
C SER A 11 -6.82 -52.81 5.51
N LEU A 12 -7.61 -53.09 4.47
CA LEU A 12 -7.51 -52.40 3.18
C LEU A 12 -7.83 -50.91 3.30
N VAL A 13 -8.84 -50.56 4.10
CA VAL A 13 -9.24 -49.17 4.34
C VAL A 13 -8.13 -48.41 5.08
N VAL A 14 -7.52 -49.03 6.10
CA VAL A 14 -6.41 -48.42 6.85
C VAL A 14 -5.18 -48.24 5.96
N GLU A 15 -4.86 -49.21 5.11
CA GLU A 15 -3.75 -49.11 4.17
C GLU A 15 -3.97 -48.02 3.11
N PHE A 16 -5.20 -47.88 2.60
CA PHE A 16 -5.57 -46.81 1.67
C PHE A 16 -5.48 -45.43 2.32
N GLN A 17 -5.99 -45.26 3.54
CA GLN A 17 -5.91 -43.99 4.28
C GLN A 17 -4.47 -43.63 4.67
N SER A 18 -3.66 -44.62 5.05
CA SER A 18 -2.24 -44.44 5.36
C SER A 18 -1.45 -44.05 4.11
N SER A 19 -1.74 -44.69 2.97
CA SER A 19 -1.14 -44.38 1.67
C SER A 19 -1.53 -42.98 1.21
N ALA A 20 -2.80 -42.59 1.32
CA ALA A 20 -3.29 -41.26 0.98
C ALA A 20 -2.64 -40.17 1.88
N SER A 21 -2.49 -40.45 3.18
CA SER A 21 -1.86 -39.54 4.14
C SER A 21 -0.36 -39.38 3.89
N ARG A 22 0.33 -40.47 3.55
CA ARG A 22 1.74 -40.46 3.16
C ARG A 22 1.96 -39.69 1.88
N CYS A 23 1.16 -39.97 0.84
CA CYS A 23 1.16 -39.18 -0.40
C CYS A 23 0.99 -37.70 -0.08
N ARG A 24 0.01 -37.33 0.74
CA ARG A 24 -0.20 -35.94 1.13
C ARG A 24 1.04 -35.35 1.80
N SER A 25 1.65 -36.01 2.78
CA SER A 25 2.86 -35.50 3.45
C SER A 25 4.06 -35.29 2.53
N VAL A 26 4.21 -36.12 1.49
CA VAL A 26 5.30 -36.03 0.51
C VAL A 26 5.06 -34.89 -0.48
N TYR A 27 3.81 -34.66 -0.89
CA TYR A 27 3.45 -33.61 -1.85
C TYR A 27 3.14 -32.24 -1.21
N GLU A 28 2.85 -32.16 0.09
CA GLU A 28 2.56 -30.90 0.80
C GLU A 28 3.73 -29.89 0.76
N PRO A 29 5.00 -30.27 1.01
CA PRO A 29 6.13 -29.36 0.88
C PRO A 29 6.25 -28.75 -0.51
N ASP A 30 6.04 -29.56 -1.54
CA ASP A 30 6.10 -29.13 -2.94
C ASP A 30 4.91 -28.22 -3.31
N ARG A 31 3.69 -28.54 -2.85
CA ARG A 31 2.52 -27.64 -2.97
C ARG A 31 2.74 -26.29 -2.29
N ASN A 32 3.38 -26.29 -1.12
CA ASN A 32 3.71 -25.06 -0.39
C ASN A 32 4.77 -24.21 -1.13
N ALA A 33 5.75 -24.86 -1.78
CA ALA A 33 6.74 -24.19 -2.63
C ALA A 33 6.09 -23.58 -3.88
N LEU A 34 5.23 -24.34 -4.58
CA LEU A 34 4.47 -23.86 -5.74
C LEU A 34 3.56 -22.68 -5.37
N ARG A 35 2.86 -22.77 -4.23
CA ARG A 35 2.02 -21.66 -3.73
C ARG A 35 2.85 -20.41 -3.45
N ARG A 36 4.03 -20.55 -2.83
CA ARG A 36 4.93 -19.41 -2.58
C ARG A 36 5.43 -18.79 -3.89
N LYS A 37 5.87 -19.61 -4.84
CA LYS A 37 6.36 -19.16 -6.16
C LYS A 37 5.29 -18.40 -6.94
N GLU A 38 4.05 -18.89 -6.94
CA GLU A 38 2.94 -18.22 -7.62
C GLU A 38 2.52 -16.92 -6.91
N ARG A 39 2.56 -16.89 -5.56
CA ARG A 39 2.34 -15.65 -4.81
C ARG A 39 3.43 -14.62 -5.12
N GLU A 40 4.67 -15.05 -5.24
CA GLU A 40 5.80 -14.18 -5.58
C GLU A 40 5.68 -13.63 -7.01
N ARG A 41 5.30 -14.47 -7.99
CA ARG A 41 5.00 -14.03 -9.36
C ARG A 41 3.92 -12.94 -9.39
N ARG A 42 2.81 -13.14 -8.69
CA ARG A 42 1.73 -12.12 -8.59
C ARG A 42 2.21 -10.85 -7.88
N ASN A 43 3.03 -10.97 -6.84
CA ASN A 43 3.58 -9.81 -6.16
C ASN A 43 4.53 -9.01 -7.06
N GLN A 44 5.29 -9.65 -7.96
CA GLN A 44 6.15 -8.93 -8.92
C GLN A 44 5.32 -8.16 -9.97
N GLU A 45 4.17 -8.69 -10.39
CA GLU A 45 3.25 -7.99 -11.31
C GLU A 45 2.42 -6.89 -10.61
N THR A 46 2.25 -7.00 -9.29
CA THR A 46 1.55 -5.99 -8.47
C THR A 46 2.51 -5.00 -7.82
N GLN A 47 3.83 -5.23 -7.90
CA GLN A 47 4.79 -4.15 -7.81
C GLN A 47 4.53 -3.30 -9.04
N GLN A 48 3.59 -2.37 -8.88
CA GLN A 48 3.55 -1.19 -9.71
C GLN A 48 4.99 -0.72 -9.79
N ASP A 49 5.52 -0.78 -11.01
CA ASP A 49 6.83 -0.29 -11.36
C ASP A 49 7.07 0.97 -10.52
N GLY A 50 8.07 0.92 -9.64
CA GLY A 50 8.47 2.04 -8.80
C GLY A 50 8.87 3.27 -9.62
N GLY A 51 8.72 3.24 -10.95
CA GLY A 51 8.85 4.34 -11.89
C GLY A 51 7.59 5.15 -12.19
N ALA A 52 6.37 4.79 -11.75
CA ALA A 52 5.18 5.59 -12.12
C ALA A 52 5.06 6.92 -11.35
N PHE A 53 5.65 7.00 -10.17
CA PHE A 53 5.89 8.26 -9.46
C PHE A 53 7.34 8.25 -9.04
N ASN A 54 8.20 8.75 -9.93
CA ASN A 54 9.56 9.13 -9.56
C ASN A 54 9.48 9.92 -8.24
N SER A 55 10.08 9.37 -7.17
CA SER A 55 10.10 9.96 -5.82
C SER A 55 10.72 11.37 -5.78
N SER A 56 11.25 11.86 -6.90
CA SER A 56 11.77 13.22 -7.04
C SER A 56 10.72 14.26 -7.46
N TYR A 57 9.44 13.90 -7.66
CA TYR A 57 8.40 14.89 -7.99
C TYR A 57 7.61 15.29 -6.74
N SER A 58 7.66 16.57 -6.39
CA SER A 58 6.82 17.14 -5.34
C SER A 58 5.35 17.05 -5.77
N LEU A 59 4.47 16.52 -4.90
CA LEU A 59 3.04 16.39 -5.17
C LEU A 59 2.39 17.73 -5.57
N PHE A 60 2.97 18.83 -5.08
CA PHE A 60 2.56 20.19 -5.44
C PHE A 60 3.72 20.93 -6.08
N SER A 61 3.42 21.64 -7.16
CA SER A 61 4.35 22.60 -7.76
C SER A 61 4.64 23.75 -6.80
N GLU A 62 5.78 24.41 -7.00
CA GLU A 62 6.09 25.63 -6.26
C GLU A 62 5.03 26.71 -6.53
N PRO A 63 4.52 27.39 -5.48
CA PRO A 63 3.58 28.48 -5.66
C PRO A 63 4.15 29.60 -6.53
N TYR A 64 3.33 30.13 -7.46
CA TYR A 64 3.72 31.23 -8.32
C TYR A 64 2.72 32.39 -8.23
N LYS A 65 3.18 33.61 -8.48
CA LYS A 65 2.34 34.80 -8.51
C LYS A 65 1.52 34.84 -9.81
N THR A 66 0.29 35.31 -9.70
CA THR A 66 -0.60 35.57 -10.85
C THR A 66 -0.92 37.06 -10.93
N ASN A 67 -1.09 37.57 -12.16
CA ASN A 67 -1.50 38.96 -12.43
C ASN A 67 -3.01 39.10 -12.66
N LYS A 68 -3.78 38.01 -12.59
CA LYS A 68 -5.24 38.04 -12.69
C LYS A 68 -5.84 38.14 -11.29
N GLY A 69 -6.46 39.27 -10.99
CA GLY A 69 -7.28 39.44 -9.79
C GLY A 69 -8.71 38.97 -10.07
N ASP A 70 -9.23 38.06 -9.25
CA ASP A 70 -10.66 37.82 -9.15
C ASP A 70 -11.32 38.89 -8.27
N GLU A 71 -12.65 38.94 -8.25
CA GLU A 71 -13.40 39.94 -7.46
C GLU A 71 -13.06 39.87 -5.97
N LEU A 72 -12.79 38.66 -5.45
CA LEU A 72 -12.37 38.46 -4.08
C LEU A 72 -11.00 39.06 -3.81
N SER A 73 -10.00 38.80 -4.67
CA SER A 73 -8.67 39.40 -4.57
C SER A 73 -8.75 40.92 -4.57
N ASN A 74 -9.60 41.51 -5.42
CA ASN A 74 -9.81 42.97 -5.47
C ASN A 74 -10.41 43.49 -4.16
N ARG A 75 -11.45 42.83 -3.62
CA ARG A 75 -12.06 43.23 -2.35
C ARG A 75 -11.06 43.16 -1.19
N ILE A 76 -10.23 42.12 -1.16
CA ILE A 76 -9.20 41.94 -0.12
C ILE A 76 -8.15 43.04 -0.22
N GLN A 77 -7.60 43.30 -1.42
CA GLN A 77 -6.61 44.36 -1.63
C GLN A 77 -7.18 45.76 -1.31
N ASN A 78 -8.44 46.02 -1.64
CA ASN A 78 -9.08 47.30 -1.29
C ASN A 78 -9.29 47.48 0.21
N THR A 79 -9.47 46.38 0.95
CA THR A 79 -9.71 46.42 2.41
C THR A 79 -8.41 46.43 3.21
N LEU A 80 -7.43 45.63 2.78
CA LEU A 80 -6.20 45.37 3.53
C LEU A 80 -4.96 46.03 2.91
N GLY A 81 -5.05 46.57 1.70
CA GLY A 81 -3.91 47.15 1.00
C GLY A 81 -3.07 46.12 0.23
N ASN A 82 -1.93 46.58 -0.30
CA ASN A 82 -1.02 45.76 -1.07
C ASN A 82 -0.20 44.82 -0.15
N TYR A 83 -0.21 43.51 -0.46
CA TYR A 83 0.51 42.52 0.33
C TYR A 83 2.03 42.68 0.24
N ASP A 84 2.59 42.98 -0.93
CA ASP A 84 4.05 43.08 -1.11
C ASP A 84 4.66 44.24 -0.32
N GLU A 85 3.88 45.28 -0.03
CA GLU A 85 4.30 46.40 0.82
C GLU A 85 4.24 46.07 2.31
N MET A 86 3.34 45.17 2.74
CA MET A 86 3.12 44.89 4.16
C MET A 86 3.70 43.56 4.67
N LYS A 87 4.06 42.63 3.78
CA LYS A 87 4.52 41.28 4.14
C LYS A 87 5.77 41.27 5.03
N ASP A 88 6.64 42.25 4.85
CA ASP A 88 7.91 42.32 5.60
C ASP A 88 7.64 42.58 7.09
N PHE A 89 6.70 43.49 7.40
CA PHE A 89 6.26 43.76 8.77
C PHE A 89 5.54 42.58 9.44
N LEU A 90 4.89 41.71 8.65
CA LEU A 90 4.20 40.52 9.15
C LEU A 90 5.17 39.37 9.47
N THR A 91 6.21 39.22 8.66
CA THR A 91 7.17 38.11 8.78
C THR A 91 8.10 38.28 9.98
N ASP A 92 8.48 39.52 10.30
CA ASP A 92 9.31 39.81 11.48
C ASP A 92 8.65 39.37 12.79
N ARG A 93 7.31 39.36 12.82
CA ARG A 93 6.52 38.99 14.00
C ARG A 93 6.25 37.49 14.10
N SER A 94 6.19 36.78 12.97
CA SER A 94 5.93 35.32 12.95
C SER A 94 7.16 34.48 13.32
N ASN A 95 8.36 35.01 13.13
CA ASN A 95 9.61 34.36 13.57
C ASN A 95 9.75 34.29 15.11
N GLN A 96 8.89 34.97 15.88
CA GLN A 96 8.83 34.87 17.34
C GLN A 96 7.88 33.77 17.87
N SER A 97 6.93 33.30 17.06
CA SER A 97 6.01 32.23 17.43
C SER A 97 6.47 30.90 16.84
N HIS A 98 7.22 30.15 17.63
CA HIS A 98 7.63 28.79 17.35
C HIS A 98 6.45 27.90 16.93
N LEU A 99 6.68 27.10 15.89
CA LEU A 99 5.74 26.23 15.21
C LEU A 99 5.08 25.23 16.17
N VAL A 100 3.74 25.20 16.20
CA VAL A 100 3.00 24.00 16.63
C VAL A 100 1.97 23.69 15.55
N GLY A 101 2.42 23.00 14.51
CA GLY A 101 1.57 22.28 13.58
C GLY A 101 1.70 20.79 13.88
N VAL A 102 0.61 20.17 14.31
CA VAL A 102 0.44 18.71 14.36
C VAL A 102 0.06 18.22 12.97
#